data_AF-A0A1I2VKJ9-F1
#
_entry.id   AF-A0A1I2VKJ9-F1
#
_cell.length_a   1.000
_cell.length_b   1.000
_cell.length_c   1.000
_cell.angle_alpha   90.00
_cell.angle_beta   90.00
_cell.angle_gamma   90.00
#
_symmetry.space_group_name_H-M   'P 1'
#
loop_
_entity.id
_entity.type
_entity.pdbx_description
1 polymer ?
#
loop_
_entity_poly.entity_id
_entity_poly.type
_entity_poly.pdbx_seq_one_letter_code
_entity_poly.pdbx_strand_id
1 'polypeptide(L)' 'MRDPFVPDALAERLRAKRRNTRPVDTLTCDPGKPVFAELLDGRGHGTGQYVRLSQGMVERITRVMRGSA' A
#
# COMPACT_ATOMS: atom_id res chain seq x y z
N MET A 1 9.25 -16.48 -20.79
CA MET A 1 7.81 -16.58 -20.42
C MET A 1 7.27 -15.15 -20.38
N ARG A 2 6.32 -14.80 -21.26
CA ARG A 2 5.75 -13.45 -21.39
C ARG A 2 4.62 -13.34 -20.37
N ASP A 3 4.68 -12.34 -19.48
CA ASP A 3 3.65 -12.16 -18.44
C ASP A 3 2.39 -11.58 -19.10
N PRO A 4 1.22 -12.26 -19.03
CA PRO A 4 0.02 -11.84 -19.76
C PRO A 4 -0.60 -10.54 -19.21
N PHE A 5 -0.19 -10.09 -18.02
CA PHE A 5 -0.77 -8.91 -17.36
C PHE A 5 0.07 -7.64 -17.52
N VAL A 6 1.23 -7.72 -18.19
CA VAL A 6 2.11 -6.57 -18.41
C VAL A 6 2.21 -6.30 -19.91
N PRO A 7 1.56 -5.23 -20.42
CA PRO A 7 1.71 -4.81 -21.81
C PRO A 7 3.20 -4.69 -22.18
N ASP A 8 3.58 -5.10 -23.39
CA ASP A 8 4.99 -5.17 -23.81
C ASP A 8 5.74 -3.85 -23.60
N ALA A 9 5.08 -2.71 -23.85
CA ALA A 9 5.64 -1.38 -23.61
C ALA A 9 5.95 -1.10 -22.13
N LEU A 10 5.12 -1.62 -21.20
CA LEU A 10 5.38 -1.51 -19.77
C LEU A 10 6.51 -2.46 -19.34
N ALA A 11 6.56 -3.67 -19.90
CA ALA A 11 7.63 -4.62 -19.62
C ALA A 11 9.01 -4.05 -20.04
N GLU A 12 9.10 -3.45 -21.23
CA GLU A 12 10.32 -2.79 -21.71
C GLU A 12 10.71 -1.60 -20.83
N ARG A 13 9.74 -0.76 -20.43
CA ARG A 13 10.02 0.36 -19.51
C ARG A 13 10.51 -0.11 -18.14
N LEU A 14 9.98 -1.22 -17.62
CA LEU A 14 10.43 -1.81 -16.36
C LEU A 14 11.83 -2.43 -16.47
N ARG A 15 12.17 -3.02 -17.62
CA ARG A 15 13.53 -3.53 -17.91
C ARG A 15 14.55 -2.40 -18.04
N ALA A 16 14.19 -1.31 -18.71
CA ALA A 16 15.04 -0.13 -18.89
C ALA A 16 15.25 0.66 -17.59
N LYS A 17 14.31 0.56 -16.63
CA LYS A 17 14.41 1.26 -15.35
C LYS A 17 15.51 0.62 -14.50
N ARG A 18 16.61 1.37 -14.28
CA ARG A 18 17.70 0.97 -13.36
C ARG A 18 17.11 0.57 -12.02
N ARG A 19 17.22 -0.73 -11.69
CA ARG A 19 16.79 -1.24 -10.38
C ARG A 19 17.67 -0.56 -9.32
N ASN A 20 17.03 0.12 -8.38
CA ASN A 20 17.72 0.65 -7.22
C ASN A 20 17.91 -0.53 -6.28
N THR A 21 19.02 -1.26 -6.44
CA THR A 21 19.40 -2.41 -5.62
C THR A 21 19.80 -1.89 -4.25
N ARG A 22 18.80 -1.49 -3.46
CA ARG A 22 19.00 -1.31 -2.03
C ARG A 22 19.09 -2.71 -1.42
N PRO A 23 20.11 -3.00 -0.61
CA PRO A 23 20.22 -4.29 0.05
C PRO A 23 18.96 -4.54 0.86
N VAL A 24 18.39 -5.75 0.74
CA VAL A 24 17.12 -6.11 1.42
C VAL A 24 17.23 -5.90 2.93
N ASP A 25 18.42 -6.08 3.51
CA ASP A 25 18.72 -5.78 4.92
C ASP A 25 18.52 -4.31 5.33
N THR A 26 18.51 -3.36 4.39
CA THR A 26 18.16 -1.95 4.66
C THR A 26 16.66 -1.67 4.58
N LEU A 27 15.86 -2.64 4.11
CA LEU A 27 14.41 -2.63 4.26
C LEU A 27 14.07 -3.19 5.65
N THR A 28 14.19 -2.36 6.69
CA THR A 28 13.50 -2.62 7.96
C THR A 28 12.00 -2.47 7.72
N CYS A 29 11.38 -3.47 7.11
CA CYS A 29 9.94 -3.68 7.15
C CYS A 29 9.64 -4.50 8.41
N ASP A 30 9.70 -3.87 9.58
CA ASP A 30 8.94 -4.42 10.70
C ASP A 30 7.46 -4.28 10.31
N PRO A 31 6.71 -5.39 10.16
CA PRO A 31 5.30 -5.29 9.86
C PRO A 31 4.64 -4.67 11.08
N GLY A 32 4.46 -3.35 11.04
CA GLY A 32 3.79 -2.60 12.09
C GLY A 32 2.49 -3.31 12.47
N LYS A 33 2.18 -3.31 13.78
CA LYS A 33 0.98 -3.98 14.33
C LYS A 33 -0.21 -3.79 13.38
N PRO A 34 -0.89 -4.87 12.98
CA PRO A 34 -1.94 -4.77 11.97
C PRO A 34 -3.03 -3.80 12.44
N VAL A 35 -3.30 -2.79 11.62
CA VAL A 35 -4.31 -1.79 11.88
C VAL A 35 -5.63 -2.24 11.24
N PHE A 36 -6.71 -2.13 11.99
CA PHE A 36 -8.06 -2.41 11.53
C PHE A 36 -8.87 -1.13 11.51
N ALA A 37 -9.72 -1.00 10.50
CA ALA A 37 -10.71 0.07 10.41
C ALA A 37 -12.11 -0.54 10.47
N GLU A 38 -13.00 0.12 11.21
CA GLU A 38 -14.42 -0.21 11.21
C GLU A 38 -15.06 0.27 9.92
N LEU A 39 -15.91 -0.56 9.32
CA LEU A 39 -16.76 -0.17 8.21
C LEU A 39 -17.92 0.67 8.74
N LEU A 40 -18.23 1.74 8.02
CA LEU A 40 -19.37 2.58 8.32
C LEU A 40 -20.53 2.26 7.37
N ASP A 41 -21.76 2.36 7.86
CA ASP A 41 -22.97 2.28 7.03
C ASP A 41 -23.13 3.54 6.17
N GLY A 42 -24.17 3.55 5.32
CA GLY A 42 -24.45 4.71 4.44
C GLY A 42 -24.81 6.01 5.18
N ARG A 43 -25.01 5.96 6.50
CA ARG A 43 -25.28 7.12 7.38
C ARG A 43 -24.06 7.52 8.21
N GLY A 44 -22.96 6.76 8.11
CA GLY A 44 -21.72 7.00 8.85
C GLY A 44 -21.67 6.33 10.23
N HIS A 45 -22.60 5.43 10.56
CA HIS A 45 -22.56 4.67 11.80
C HIS A 45 -21.70 3.42 11.67
N GLY A 46 -21.01 3.04 12.75
CA GLY A 46 -20.21 1.82 12.79
C GLY A 46 -21.06 0.57 12.60
N THR A 47 -20.63 -0.33 11.71
CA THR A 47 -21.32 -1.60 11.46
C THR A 47 -20.83 -2.74 12.34
N GLY A 48 -19.79 -2.51 13.17
CA GLY A 48 -19.10 -3.56 13.92
C GLY A 48 -18.27 -4.51 13.06
N GLN A 49 -18.18 -4.29 11.74
CA GLN A 49 -17.34 -5.06 10.84
C GLN A 49 -16.00 -4.36 10.65
N TYR A 50 -14.91 -5.12 10.70
CA TYR A 50 -13.55 -4.59 10.61
C TYR A 50 -12.81 -5.13 9.40
N VAL A 51 -12.03 -4.26 8.74
CA VAL A 51 -11.13 -4.64 7.65
C VAL A 51 -9.69 -4.34 8.01
N ARG A 52 -8.79 -5.27 7.68
CA ARG A 52 -7.35 -5.07 7.86
C ARG A 52 -6.85 -4.07 6.82
N LEU A 53 -6.18 -3.02 7.28
CA LEU A 53 -5.54 -2.07 6.40
C LEU A 53 -4.15 -2.56 5.98
N SER A 54 -3.80 -2.31 4.72
CA SER A 54 -2.43 -2.48 4.25
C SER A 54 -1.54 -1.34 4.79
N GLN A 55 -0.25 -1.60 4.94
CA GLN A 55 0.70 -0.59 5.40
C GLN A 55 0.65 0.70 4.56
N GLY A 56 0.57 0.59 3.24
CA GLY A 56 0.47 1.76 2.36
C GLY A 56 -0.83 2.57 2.53
N MET A 57 -1.93 1.93 2.93
CA MET A 57 -3.17 2.64 3.30
C MET A 57 -3.00 3.41 4.61
N VAL A 58 -2.42 2.77 5.63
CA VAL A 58 -2.14 3.40 6.93
C VAL A 58 -1.26 4.63 6.74
N GLU A 59 -0.15 4.50 6.00
CA GLU A 59 0.76 5.61 5.70
C GLU A 59 0.06 6.78 4.98
N ARG A 60 -0.81 6.48 4.01
CA ARG A 60 -1.58 7.50 3.28
C ARG A 60 -2.55 8.24 4.21
N ILE A 61 -3.29 7.51 5.05
CA ILE A 61 -4.24 8.10 6.01
C ILE A 61 -3.48 8.98 7.00
N THR A 62 -2.38 8.49 7.59
CA THR A 62 -1.56 9.26 8.54
C THR A 62 -1.00 10.53 7.90
N ARG A 63 -0.57 10.48 6.63
CA ARG A 63 -0.09 11.66 5.90
C ARG A 63 -1.20 12.70 5.69
N VAL A 64 -2.40 12.29 5.30
CA VAL A 64 -3.54 13.19 5.14
C VAL A 64 -3.88 13.86 6.47
N MET A 65 -3.98 13.08 7.55
CA MET A 65 -4.29 13.61 8.89
C MET A 65 -3.25 14.61 9.41
N ARG A 66 -1.95 14.41 9.13
CA ARG A 66 -0.89 15.35 9.50
C ARG A 66 -0.87 16.62 8.66
N GLY A 67 -1.33 16.57 7.41
CA GLY A 67 -1.39 17.73 6.51
C GLY A 67 -2.63 18.61 6.73
N SER A 68 -3.55 18.18 7.59
CA SER A 68 -4.77 18.90 7.96
C SER A 68 -4.67 19.60 9.32
N ALA A 69 -3.46 19.68 9.89
CA ALA A 69 -3.14 20.37 11.14
C ALA A 69 -2.34 21.65 10.90
#